data_AF-A0A2B4SBQ7-F1
#
_entry.id   AF-A0A2B4SBQ7-F1
#
_cell.length_a   1.000
_cell.length_b   1.000
_cell.length_c   1.000
_cell.angle_alpha   90.00
_cell.angle_beta   90.00
_cell.angle_gamma   90.00
#
_symmetry.space_group_name_H-M   'P 1'
#
loop_
_entity.id
_entity.type
_entity.pdbx_description
1 polymer ?
#
loop_
_entity_poly.entity_id
_entity_poly.type
_entity_poly.pdbx_seq_one_letter_code
_entity_poly.pdbx_strand_id
1 'polypeptide(L)'
;MTSLPLQFGEHYFKSGQVILEKSQQRSKNVKLLREQLPPLVETLFVTCKQRSCLNVLSVGGGSGEIDLEFLKIVTEELKKRHDLMYSITLKQNTKWHGKRKDKGIYDTAEKITRAADDNGWKYDIHTQEYSIDVTEVFDENSTNGNLLLDFLTHTENFRETADKQLVKETLELIEDLTTVNNGKRLGKKRDSLVFIYK
;
A
#
# COMPACT_ATOMS: atom_id res chain seq x y z
N MET A 1 -9.18 21.39 15.21
CA MET A 1 -8.28 20.44 14.53
C MET A 1 -8.77 20.22 13.12
N THR A 2 -7.91 20.42 12.13
CA THR A 2 -8.22 20.16 10.72
C THR A 2 -7.69 18.78 10.36
N SER A 3 -8.49 17.96 9.69
CA SER A 3 -8.00 16.64 9.29
C SER A 3 -6.98 16.75 8.15
N LEU A 4 -5.90 16.01 8.24
CA LEU A 4 -4.79 15.96 7.27
C LEU A 4 -5.22 15.83 5.79
N PRO A 5 -6.31 15.11 5.43
CA PRO A 5 -6.75 15.02 4.04
C PRO A 5 -7.52 16.24 3.51
N LEU A 6 -7.94 17.18 4.38
CA LEU A 6 -8.89 18.25 4.02
C LEU A 6 -8.23 19.61 3.68
N GLN A 7 -6.95 19.83 3.99
CA GLN A 7 -6.18 20.98 3.50
C GLN A 7 -5.09 20.50 2.54
N PHE A 8 -5.05 21.13 1.36
CA PHE A 8 -4.03 21.09 0.30
C PHE A 8 -2.99 19.95 0.38
N GLY A 9 -3.04 19.03 -0.59
CA GLY A 9 -2.32 17.75 -0.60
C GLY A 9 -0.79 17.78 -0.46
N GLU A 10 -0.14 18.94 -0.33
CA GLU A 10 1.30 19.03 -0.09
C GLU A 10 1.70 18.52 1.30
N HIS A 11 0.96 18.89 2.37
CA HIS A 11 1.29 18.45 3.74
C HIS A 11 1.05 16.95 3.91
N TYR A 12 -0.08 16.47 3.38
CA TYR A 12 -0.38 15.04 3.28
C TYR A 12 0.70 14.29 2.48
N PHE A 13 1.15 14.84 1.35
CA PHE A 13 2.20 14.24 0.53
C PHE A 13 3.53 14.16 1.27
N LYS A 14 3.98 15.25 1.91
CA LYS A 14 5.23 15.28 2.69
C LYS A 14 5.20 14.28 3.85
N SER A 15 4.13 14.30 4.64
CA SER A 15 3.92 13.35 5.74
C SER A 15 3.88 11.90 5.23
N GLY A 16 3.27 11.69 4.06
CA GLY A 16 3.28 10.43 3.33
C GLY A 16 4.68 9.96 2.89
N GLN A 17 5.57 10.86 2.47
CA GLN A 17 6.95 10.49 2.12
C GLN A 17 7.75 10.06 3.35
N VAL A 18 7.60 10.78 4.47
CA VAL A 18 8.28 10.44 5.73
C VAL A 18 7.90 9.04 6.19
N ILE A 19 6.61 8.69 6.20
CA ILE A 19 6.19 7.33 6.58
C ILE A 19 6.74 6.28 5.61
N LEU A 20 6.78 6.54 4.29
CA LEU A 20 7.31 5.60 3.30
C LEU A 20 8.81 5.33 3.51
N GLU A 21 9.59 6.36 3.81
CA GLU A 21 11.02 6.25 4.11
C GLU A 21 11.27 5.52 5.43
N LYS A 22 10.59 5.92 6.51
CA LYS A 22 10.73 5.34 7.85
C LYS A 22 10.28 3.89 7.94
N SER A 23 9.34 3.50 7.10
CA SER A 23 8.78 2.15 7.06
C SER A 23 9.48 1.23 6.06
N GLN A 24 10.20 1.77 5.07
CA GLN A 24 10.65 1.01 3.90
C GLN A 24 9.51 0.22 3.23
N GLN A 25 8.28 0.72 3.30
CA GLN A 25 7.09 -0.01 2.86
C GLN A 25 7.16 -0.43 1.39
N ARG A 26 7.72 0.42 0.53
CA ARG A 26 7.84 0.14 -0.91
C ARG A 26 8.65 -1.12 -1.19
N SER A 27 9.84 -1.25 -0.61
CA SER A 27 10.70 -2.42 -0.85
C SER A 27 10.08 -3.71 -0.29
N LYS A 28 9.42 -3.63 0.87
CA LYS A 28 8.72 -4.76 1.48
C LYS A 28 7.53 -5.22 0.63
N ASN A 29 6.70 -4.28 0.17
CA ASN A 29 5.57 -4.59 -0.72
C ASN A 29 6.04 -5.19 -2.05
N VAL A 30 7.13 -4.68 -2.63
CA VAL A 30 7.74 -5.25 -3.84
C VAL A 30 8.22 -6.68 -3.59
N LYS A 31 8.88 -6.94 -2.46
CA LYS A 31 9.33 -8.28 -2.09
C LYS A 31 8.14 -9.25 -1.99
N LEU A 32 7.09 -8.87 -1.27
CA LEU A 32 5.90 -9.70 -1.12
C LEU A 32 5.22 -9.96 -2.48
N LEU A 33 5.12 -8.94 -3.34
CA LEU A 33 4.60 -9.11 -4.70
C LEU A 33 5.43 -10.09 -5.52
N ARG A 34 6.76 -9.99 -5.50
CA ARG A 34 7.64 -10.91 -6.23
C ARG A 34 7.55 -12.35 -5.75
N GLU A 35 7.28 -12.55 -4.47
CA GLU A 35 7.13 -13.90 -3.89
C GLU A 35 5.76 -14.52 -4.21
N GLN A 36 4.68 -13.75 -4.09
CA GLN A 36 3.31 -14.29 -4.11
C GLN A 36 2.60 -14.16 -5.46
N LEU A 37 2.97 -13.18 -6.29
CA LEU A 37 2.28 -12.93 -7.55
C LEU A 37 2.54 -14.00 -8.63
N PRO A 38 3.76 -14.55 -8.81
CA PRO A 38 4.00 -15.52 -9.88
C PRO A 38 3.10 -16.78 -9.82
N PRO A 39 2.96 -17.48 -8.68
CA PRO A 39 2.10 -18.68 -8.60
C PRO A 39 0.62 -18.38 -8.89
N LEU A 40 0.15 -17.19 -8.53
CA LEU A 40 -1.24 -16.77 -8.77
C LEU A 40 -1.49 -16.44 -10.24
N VAL A 41 -0.53 -15.79 -10.89
CA VAL A 41 -0.57 -15.53 -12.34
C VAL A 41 -0.61 -16.85 -13.10
N GLU A 42 0.19 -17.85 -12.70
CA GLU A 42 0.13 -19.19 -13.29
C GLU A 42 -1.25 -19.83 -13.12
N THR A 43 -1.84 -19.74 -11.93
CA THR A 43 -3.17 -20.28 -11.61
C THR A 43 -4.27 -19.59 -12.43
N LEU A 44 -4.20 -18.27 -12.59
CA LEU A 44 -5.12 -17.50 -13.43
C LEU A 44 -5.10 -17.99 -14.88
N PHE A 45 -3.92 -18.30 -15.43
CA PHE A 45 -3.77 -18.78 -16.81
C PHE A 45 -4.23 -20.23 -17.01
N VAL A 46 -4.05 -21.11 -16.02
CA VAL A 46 -4.62 -22.47 -16.08
C VAL A 46 -6.15 -22.41 -16.14
N THR A 47 -6.74 -21.48 -15.41
CA THR A 47 -8.20 -21.30 -15.32
C THR A 47 -8.75 -20.54 -16.54
N CYS A 48 -8.02 -19.55 -17.05
CA CYS A 48 -8.38 -18.75 -18.23
C CYS A 48 -7.85 -19.37 -19.54
N LYS A 49 -8.43 -20.48 -19.99
CA LYS A 49 -7.99 -21.22 -21.21
C LYS A 49 -8.06 -20.45 -22.56
N GLN A 50 -8.49 -19.18 -22.63
CA GLN A 50 -8.88 -18.58 -23.91
C GLN A 50 -8.58 -17.07 -24.13
N ARG A 51 -7.85 -16.39 -23.25
CA ARG A 51 -7.56 -14.96 -23.47
C ARG A 51 -6.11 -14.77 -23.94
N SER A 52 -5.94 -14.31 -25.17
CA SER A 52 -4.66 -13.88 -25.75
C SER A 52 -4.17 -12.53 -25.21
N CYS A 53 -4.95 -11.88 -24.34
CA CYS A 53 -4.64 -10.59 -23.75
C CYS A 53 -4.99 -10.57 -22.26
N LEU A 54 -4.14 -9.92 -21.48
CA LEU A 54 -4.36 -9.60 -20.07
C LEU A 54 -4.53 -8.08 -19.95
N ASN A 55 -5.74 -7.66 -19.59
CA ASN A 55 -6.02 -6.26 -19.34
C ASN A 55 -5.86 -5.97 -17.85
N VAL A 56 -5.00 -5.02 -17.50
CA VAL A 56 -4.74 -4.61 -16.12
C VAL A 56 -5.36 -3.22 -15.91
N LEU A 57 -6.18 -3.09 -14.87
CA LEU A 57 -6.71 -1.80 -14.41
C LEU A 57 -6.11 -1.50 -13.04
N SER A 58 -5.31 -0.45 -12.96
CA SER A 58 -4.83 0.07 -11.68
C SER A 58 -5.74 1.17 -11.15
N VAL A 59 -6.18 1.04 -9.91
CA VAL A 59 -6.96 2.04 -9.18
C VAL A 59 -6.10 2.53 -8.01
N GLY A 60 -5.85 3.83 -7.95
CA GLY A 60 -5.06 4.43 -6.87
C GLY A 60 -3.53 4.24 -6.98
N GLY A 61 -3.00 3.93 -8.16
CA GLY A 61 -1.56 3.64 -8.37
C GLY A 61 -0.58 4.78 -8.02
N GLY A 62 -1.06 5.99 -7.75
CA GLY A 62 -0.21 7.11 -7.33
C GLY A 62 0.87 7.44 -8.36
N SER A 63 2.13 7.35 -7.95
CA SER A 63 3.32 7.55 -8.80
C SER A 63 3.65 6.35 -9.71
N GLY A 64 2.97 5.20 -9.56
CA GLY A 64 3.02 4.09 -10.49
C GLY A 64 4.17 3.08 -10.31
N GLU A 65 5.01 3.20 -9.27
CA GLU A 65 6.17 2.31 -9.10
C GLU A 65 5.76 0.87 -8.79
N ILE A 66 4.72 0.69 -7.98
CA ILE A 66 4.19 -0.65 -7.66
C ILE A 66 3.51 -1.26 -8.90
N ASP A 67 2.77 -0.44 -9.66
CA ASP A 67 2.13 -0.82 -10.91
C ASP A 67 3.15 -1.33 -11.93
N LEU A 68 4.26 -0.61 -12.08
CA LEU A 68 5.34 -1.00 -12.96
C LEU A 68 5.96 -2.34 -12.53
N GLU A 69 6.11 -2.56 -11.22
CA GLU A 69 6.65 -3.80 -10.70
C GLU A 69 5.70 -4.98 -10.89
N PHE A 70 4.41 -4.78 -10.64
CA PHE A 70 3.36 -5.75 -10.94
C PHE A 70 3.39 -6.13 -12.43
N LEU A 71 3.43 -5.13 -13.32
CA LEU A 71 3.49 -5.35 -14.77
C LEU A 71 4.75 -6.10 -15.20
N LYS A 72 5.92 -5.83 -14.58
CA LYS A 72 7.14 -6.59 -14.86
C LYS A 72 6.98 -8.06 -14.51
N ILE A 73 6.52 -8.36 -13.29
CA ILE A 73 6.33 -9.74 -12.83
C ILE A 73 5.35 -10.46 -13.77
N VAL A 74 4.19 -9.86 -14.03
CA VAL A 74 3.18 -10.42 -14.94
C VAL A 74 3.73 -10.63 -16.35
N THR A 75 4.50 -9.67 -16.88
CA THR A 75 5.10 -9.78 -18.20
C THR A 75 6.18 -10.85 -18.25
N GLU A 76 6.97 -11.02 -17.18
CA GLU A 76 7.96 -12.09 -17.04
C GLU A 76 7.27 -13.46 -17.03
N GLU A 77 6.21 -13.64 -16.26
CA GLU A 77 5.42 -14.88 -16.24
C GLU A 77 4.74 -15.18 -17.58
N LEU A 78 4.25 -14.14 -18.27
CA LEU A 78 3.72 -14.26 -19.63
C LEU A 78 4.81 -14.67 -20.62
N LYS A 79 6.01 -14.08 -20.52
CA LYS A 79 7.16 -14.39 -21.38
C LYS A 79 7.64 -15.82 -21.25
N LYS A 80 7.58 -16.42 -20.06
CA LYS A 80 7.91 -17.84 -19.84
C LYS A 80 7.04 -18.78 -20.68
N ARG A 81 5.86 -18.33 -21.14
CA ARG A 81 4.91 -19.11 -21.94
C ARG A 81 4.96 -18.80 -23.45
N HIS A 82 5.93 -18.01 -23.93
CA HIS A 82 5.96 -17.58 -25.34
C HIS A 82 6.18 -18.75 -26.32
N ASP A 83 5.12 -19.07 -27.06
CA ASP A 83 5.16 -19.59 -28.43
C ASP A 83 4.95 -18.43 -29.42
N LEU A 84 5.45 -18.60 -30.65
CA LEU A 84 5.48 -17.71 -31.80
C LEU A 84 4.16 -16.95 -32.04
N MET A 85 3.02 -17.55 -31.69
CA MET A 85 1.68 -17.00 -31.89
C MET A 85 1.38 -15.75 -31.02
N TYR A 86 1.93 -15.68 -29.79
CA TYR A 86 1.67 -14.58 -28.84
C TYR A 86 2.39 -13.27 -29.25
N SER A 87 3.54 -13.37 -29.93
CA SER A 87 4.32 -12.23 -30.42
C SER A 87 3.62 -11.43 -31.54
N ILE A 88 2.67 -12.06 -32.25
CA ILE A 88 1.97 -11.47 -33.40
C ILE A 88 0.76 -10.65 -32.94
N THR A 89 0.10 -11.04 -31.84
CA THR A 89 -1.14 -10.41 -31.36
C THR A 89 -0.92 -9.06 -30.67
N LEU A 90 0.25 -8.82 -30.07
CA LEU A 90 0.61 -7.56 -29.40
C LEU A 90 0.75 -6.34 -30.34
N LYS A 91 0.85 -6.56 -31.66
CA LYS A 91 0.99 -5.47 -32.64
C LYS A 91 -0.31 -4.73 -32.96
N GLN A 92 -1.46 -5.18 -32.44
CA GLN A 92 -2.76 -4.65 -32.84
C GLN A 92 -3.57 -4.19 -31.62
N ASN A 93 -3.87 -2.89 -31.61
CA ASN A 93 -4.85 -2.14 -30.81
C ASN A 93 -4.41 -1.41 -29.53
N THR A 94 -4.65 -0.09 -29.52
CA THR A 94 -4.97 0.70 -28.31
C THR A 94 -6.05 1.75 -28.63
N LYS A 95 -7.14 1.74 -27.86
CA LYS A 95 -8.01 2.90 -27.62
C LYS A 95 -8.53 2.83 -26.18
N TRP A 96 -8.34 3.94 -25.46
CA TRP A 96 -8.50 4.06 -24.01
C TRP A 96 -9.49 5.18 -23.67
N HIS A 97 -10.49 4.92 -22.82
CA HIS A 97 -11.33 5.95 -22.20
C HIS A 97 -11.67 5.59 -20.75
N GLY A 98 -11.58 6.57 -19.82
CA GLY A 98 -12.09 6.43 -18.45
C GLY A 98 -11.80 7.65 -17.56
N LYS A 99 -12.85 8.16 -16.87
CA LYS A 99 -12.83 9.28 -15.89
C LYS A 99 -12.83 8.77 -14.44
N ARG A 100 -12.35 9.61 -13.50
CA ARG A 100 -12.29 9.38 -12.03
C ARG A 100 -13.54 9.83 -11.25
N LYS A 101 -13.75 9.25 -10.06
CA LYS A 101 -14.37 9.86 -8.85
C LYS A 101 -13.85 9.23 -7.54
N ASP A 102 -14.04 9.96 -6.44
CA ASP A 102 -13.23 10.04 -5.20
C ASP A 102 -13.55 9.10 -4.00
N LYS A 103 -12.64 9.24 -3.01
CA LYS A 103 -12.66 9.05 -1.54
C LYS A 103 -12.29 7.67 -0.97
N GLY A 104 -11.17 7.67 -0.24
CA GLY A 104 -10.62 6.52 0.47
C GLY A 104 -11.37 6.22 1.76
N ILE A 105 -11.81 4.98 1.88
CA ILE A 105 -12.20 4.31 3.12
C ILE A 105 -11.07 3.33 3.43
N TYR A 106 -10.57 3.34 4.66
CA TYR A 106 -9.64 2.33 5.14
C TYR A 106 -10.43 1.03 5.37
N ASP A 107 -10.34 0.12 4.40
CA ASP A 107 -10.80 -1.25 4.58
C ASP A 107 -9.63 -2.13 4.97
N THR A 108 -9.74 -2.73 6.17
CA THR A 108 -8.84 -3.79 6.62
C THR A 108 -9.06 -5.03 5.76
N ALA A 109 -8.03 -5.87 5.62
CA ALA A 109 -8.13 -7.14 4.89
C ALA A 109 -9.33 -7.99 5.35
N GLU A 110 -9.71 -7.89 6.62
CA GLU A 110 -10.89 -8.55 7.20
C GLU A 110 -12.21 -8.10 6.57
N LYS A 111 -12.39 -6.81 6.26
CA LYS A 111 -13.60 -6.33 5.60
C LYS A 111 -13.67 -6.77 4.15
N ILE A 112 -12.53 -6.73 3.46
CA ILE A 112 -12.40 -7.15 2.06
C ILE A 112 -12.73 -8.64 1.93
N THR A 113 -12.26 -9.45 2.87
CA THR A 113 -12.43 -10.91 2.84
C THR A 113 -13.84 -11.33 3.24
N ARG A 114 -14.47 -10.64 4.22
CA ARG A 114 -15.91 -10.78 4.47
C ARG A 114 -16.74 -10.46 3.23
N ALA A 115 -16.42 -9.38 2.52
CA ALA A 115 -17.09 -9.05 1.27
C ALA A 115 -16.89 -10.14 0.20
N ALA A 116 -15.71 -10.75 0.13
CA ALA A 116 -15.47 -11.89 -0.77
C ALA A 116 -16.32 -13.11 -0.36
N ASP A 117 -16.39 -13.46 0.92
CA ASP A 117 -17.23 -14.54 1.46
C ASP A 117 -18.71 -14.32 1.14
N ASP A 118 -19.23 -13.12 1.43
CA ASP A 118 -20.62 -12.73 1.19
C ASP A 118 -21.02 -12.85 -0.29
N ASN A 119 -20.04 -12.72 -1.19
CA ASN A 119 -20.24 -12.82 -2.64
C ASN A 119 -19.85 -14.20 -3.22
N GLY A 120 -19.43 -15.16 -2.37
CA GLY A 120 -18.98 -16.48 -2.79
C GLY A 120 -17.71 -16.46 -3.66
N TRP A 121 -16.85 -15.45 -3.47
CA TRP A 121 -15.57 -15.33 -4.16
C TRP A 121 -14.47 -16.03 -3.38
N LYS A 122 -13.50 -16.57 -4.11
CA LYS A 122 -12.28 -17.13 -3.50
C LYS A 122 -11.28 -16.02 -3.27
N TYR A 123 -10.47 -16.16 -2.23
CA TYR A 123 -9.41 -15.22 -1.97
C TYR A 123 -8.18 -15.88 -1.34
N ASP A 124 -7.03 -15.27 -1.52
CA ASP A 124 -5.78 -15.56 -0.82
C ASP A 124 -5.29 -14.30 -0.11
N ILE A 125 -4.82 -14.42 1.13
CA ILE A 125 -4.29 -13.30 1.93
C ILE A 125 -2.85 -13.59 2.29
N HIS A 126 -1.97 -12.65 2.00
CA HIS A 126 -0.59 -12.68 2.45
C HIS A 126 -0.30 -11.42 3.26
N THR A 127 0.01 -11.63 4.54
CA THR A 127 0.26 -10.56 5.48
C THR A 127 1.74 -10.48 5.80
N GLN A 128 2.28 -9.26 5.76
CA GLN A 128 3.63 -8.97 6.24
C GLN A 128 3.57 -7.99 7.41
N GLU A 129 4.34 -8.28 8.45
CA GLU A 129 4.54 -7.38 9.58
C GLU A 129 5.96 -6.81 9.49
N TYR A 130 6.08 -5.51 9.72
CA TYR A 130 7.36 -4.85 9.70
C TYR A 130 7.38 -3.61 10.59
N SER A 131 8.60 -3.17 10.94
CA SER A 131 8.78 -2.02 11.82
C SER A 131 8.78 -0.67 11.09
N ILE A 132 8.26 0.35 11.76
CA ILE A 132 8.43 1.77 11.45
C ILE A 132 9.32 2.38 12.53
N ASP A 133 10.34 3.13 12.13
CA ASP A 133 11.14 3.94 13.06
C ASP A 133 10.37 5.22 13.44
N VAL A 134 9.94 5.29 14.70
CA VAL A 134 9.16 6.41 15.26
C VAL A 134 9.98 7.23 16.26
N THR A 135 11.30 7.02 16.32
CA THR A 135 12.18 7.67 17.31
C THR A 135 12.03 9.18 17.33
N GLU A 136 11.98 9.80 16.15
CA GLU A 136 11.91 11.25 16.01
C GLU A 136 10.56 11.85 16.43
N VAL A 137 9.49 11.05 16.60
CA VAL A 137 8.19 11.54 17.09
C VAL A 137 8.30 12.14 18.51
N PHE A 138 9.32 11.77 19.27
CA PHE A 138 9.55 12.29 20.62
C PHE A 138 10.44 13.55 20.65
N ASP A 139 11.02 13.94 19.52
CA ASP A 139 11.77 15.20 19.39
C ASP A 139 10.87 16.30 18.83
N GLU A 140 10.52 17.26 19.68
CA GLU A 140 9.63 18.36 19.31
C GLU A 140 10.23 19.25 18.22
N ASN A 141 11.56 19.27 18.10
CA ASN A 141 12.27 20.06 17.10
C ASN A 141 12.48 19.30 15.78
N SER A 142 12.17 18.00 15.73
CA SER A 142 12.30 17.22 14.50
C SER A 142 11.15 17.52 13.54
N THR A 143 11.47 18.10 12.39
CA THR A 143 10.52 18.27 11.28
C THR A 143 9.92 16.93 10.86
N ASN A 144 10.75 15.89 10.72
CA ASN A 144 10.28 14.56 10.32
C ASN A 144 9.45 13.89 11.42
N GLY A 145 9.83 14.09 12.68
CA GLY A 145 9.09 13.63 13.85
C GLY A 145 7.67 14.19 13.89
N ASN A 146 7.54 15.50 13.69
CA ASN A 146 6.24 16.18 13.66
C ASN A 146 5.40 15.77 12.44
N LEU A 147 5.99 15.68 11.24
CA LEU A 147 5.27 15.17 10.06
C LEU A 147 4.80 13.72 10.23
N LEU A 148 5.59 12.87 10.89
CA LEU A 148 5.21 11.50 11.19
C LEU A 148 4.07 11.44 12.21
N LEU A 149 4.11 12.29 13.24
CA LEU A 149 3.04 12.41 14.24
C LEU A 149 1.73 12.89 13.60
N ASP A 150 1.80 13.87 12.71
CA ASP A 150 0.65 14.36 11.93
C ASP A 150 0.04 13.25 11.06
N PHE A 151 0.88 12.42 10.45
CA PHE A 151 0.44 11.27 9.66
C PHE A 151 -0.29 10.23 10.51
N LEU A 152 0.25 9.89 11.68
CA LEU A 152 -0.32 8.90 12.59
C LEU A 152 -1.66 9.35 13.19
N THR A 153 -1.80 10.66 13.44
CA THR A 153 -2.99 11.26 14.06
C THR A 153 -4.01 11.77 13.04
N HIS A 154 -3.68 11.72 11.75
CA HIS A 154 -4.46 12.32 10.67
C HIS A 154 -4.84 13.78 10.93
N THR A 155 -3.99 14.52 11.64
CA THR A 155 -4.22 15.92 12.03
C THR A 155 -3.00 16.73 11.65
N GLU A 156 -3.20 17.80 10.89
CA GLU A 156 -2.11 18.72 10.51
C GLU A 156 -1.65 19.53 11.73
N ASN A 157 -0.32 19.60 11.91
CA ASN A 157 0.35 20.26 13.03
C ASN A 157 -0.26 19.82 14.38
N PHE A 158 -0.38 18.51 14.58
CA PHE A 158 -1.09 17.93 15.72
C PHE A 158 -0.52 18.42 17.05
N ARG A 159 0.82 18.46 17.20
CA ARG A 159 1.48 18.91 18.43
C ARG A 159 1.13 20.36 18.79
N GLU A 160 0.90 21.21 17.80
CA GLU A 160 0.62 22.63 17.97
C GLU A 160 -0.88 22.90 18.16
N THR A 161 -1.73 22.12 17.49
CA THR A 161 -3.16 22.44 17.35
C THR A 161 -4.08 21.59 18.25
N ALA A 162 -3.59 20.47 18.77
CA ALA A 162 -4.33 19.62 19.69
C ALA A 162 -4.22 20.12 21.14
N ASP A 163 -5.12 19.64 21.99
CA ASP A 163 -5.04 19.88 23.42
C ASP A 163 -3.76 19.25 24.01
N LYS A 164 -3.09 19.95 24.94
CA LYS A 164 -1.81 19.50 25.49
C LYS A 164 -1.91 18.14 26.19
N GLN A 165 -3.04 17.85 26.84
CA GLN A 165 -3.28 16.56 27.47
C GLN A 165 -3.41 15.47 26.40
N LEU A 166 -4.12 15.75 25.31
CA LEU A 166 -4.26 14.82 24.18
C LEU A 166 -2.92 14.54 23.50
N VAL A 167 -2.05 15.54 23.33
CA VAL A 167 -0.70 15.35 22.78
C VAL A 167 0.10 14.41 23.67
N LYS A 168 0.08 14.65 25.00
CA LYS A 168 0.78 13.82 25.97
C LYS A 168 0.29 12.37 25.95
N GLU A 169 -1.03 12.16 26.03
CA GLU A 169 -1.64 10.82 25.99
C GLU A 169 -1.32 10.08 24.69
N THR A 170 -1.27 10.80 23.57
CA THR A 170 -0.92 10.21 22.27
C THR A 170 0.54 9.77 22.23
N LEU A 171 1.47 10.57 22.78
CA LEU A 171 2.89 10.21 22.85
C LEU A 171 3.14 9.03 23.80
N GLU A 172 2.45 9.00 24.95
CA GLU A 172 2.48 7.86 25.88
C GLU A 172 1.96 6.58 25.21
N LEU A 173 0.86 6.67 24.46
CA LEU A 173 0.35 5.53 23.68
C LEU A 173 1.35 5.05 22.62
N ILE A 174 2.00 5.96 21.90
CA ILE A 174 3.05 5.60 20.92
C ILE A 174 4.22 4.93 21.64
N GLU A 175 4.61 5.41 22.82
CA GLU A 175 5.65 4.81 23.63
C GLU A 175 5.28 3.37 24.05
N ASP A 176 4.08 3.15 24.55
CA ASP A 176 3.58 1.84 24.99
C ASP A 176 3.45 0.82 23.84
N LEU A 177 3.10 1.30 22.64
CA LEU A 177 2.93 0.46 21.44
C LEU A 177 4.24 0.18 20.69
N THR A 178 5.37 0.67 21.19
CA THR A 178 6.66 0.56 20.51
C THR A 178 7.73 -0.12 21.36
N THR A 179 8.75 -0.66 20.69
CA THR A 179 9.89 -1.29 21.36
C THR A 179 11.18 -0.59 20.98
N VAL A 180 12.12 -0.45 21.92
CA VAL A 180 13.44 0.10 21.63
C VAL A 180 14.40 -1.03 21.24
N ASN A 181 15.05 -0.91 20.08
CA ASN A 181 16.06 -1.84 19.59
C ASN A 181 17.20 -1.03 18.93
N ASN A 182 18.44 -1.27 19.35
CA ASN A 182 19.64 -0.59 18.83
C ASN A 182 19.53 0.95 18.80
N GLY A 183 18.98 1.54 19.87
CA GLY A 183 18.80 2.99 19.98
C GLY A 183 17.66 3.58 19.14
N LYS A 184 16.88 2.73 18.44
CA LYS A 184 15.71 3.14 17.65
C LYS A 184 14.43 2.65 18.30
N ARG A 185 13.42 3.50 18.34
CA ARG A 185 12.06 3.14 18.78
C ARG A 185 11.24 2.69 17.58
N LEU A 186 10.74 1.46 17.64
CA LEU A 186 10.13 0.76 16.51
C LEU A 186 8.66 0.43 16.81
N GLY A 187 7.76 0.95 15.98
CA GLY A 187 6.34 0.57 15.97
C GLY A 187 6.06 -0.52 14.96
N LYS A 188 5.12 -1.43 15.25
CA LYS A 188 4.72 -2.48 14.31
C LYS A 188 3.70 -1.96 13.30
N LYS A 189 3.91 -2.22 12.02
CA LYS A 189 2.94 -2.04 10.94
C LYS A 189 2.70 -3.37 10.24
N ARG A 190 1.45 -3.59 9.86
CA ARG A 190 1.01 -4.79 9.16
C ARG A 190 0.34 -4.38 7.86
N ASP A 191 0.84 -4.91 6.76
CA ASP A 191 0.22 -4.78 5.45
C ASP A 191 -0.24 -6.15 4.97
N SER A 192 -1.36 -6.18 4.25
CA SER A 192 -1.89 -7.41 3.67
C SER A 192 -2.09 -7.21 2.17
N LEU A 193 -1.61 -8.18 1.41
CA LEU A 193 -1.92 -8.36 0.01
C LEU A 193 -3.08 -9.36 -0.09
N VAL A 194 -4.20 -8.90 -0.64
CA VAL A 194 -5.41 -9.73 -0.80
C VAL A 194 -5.63 -9.95 -2.29
N PHE A 195 -5.68 -11.21 -2.69
CA PHE A 195 -6.03 -11.63 -4.05
C PHE A 195 -7.46 -12.15 -4.03
N ILE A 196 -8.32 -11.67 -4.93
CA ILE A 196 -9.71 -12.12 -5.03
C ILE A 196 -9.93 -12.65 -6.44
N TYR A 197 -10.54 -13.82 -6.56
CA TYR A 197 -10.80 -14.48 -7.85
C TYR A 197 -12.11 -15.28 -7.84
N LYS A 198 -12.63 -15.53 -9.04
CA LYS A 198 -13.90 -16.23 -9.29
C LYS A 198 -13.65 -17.54 -10.03
#